data_AF-A0A4R4W3P6-F1
#
_entry.id   AF-A0A4R4W3P6-F1
#
_cell.length_a   1.000
_cell.length_b   1.000
_cell.length_c   1.000
_cell.angle_alpha   90.00
_cell.angle_beta   90.00
_cell.angle_gamma   90.00
#
_symmetry.space_group_name_H-M   'P 1'
#
loop_
_entity.id
_entity.type
_entity.pdbx_description
1 polymer ?
#
loop_
_entity_poly.entity_id
_entity_poly.type
_entity_poly.pdbx_seq_one_letter_code
_entity_poly.pdbx_strand_id
1 'polypeptide(L)'
;MGVDQFVEDAGLFYARLGLSRTAGRVMGWLLTAESGSADAPELAEGLAVAKSSMSIALRQLEQAGLVERFRVRGGTATGWPRTSSPALSAPRWPSSGASGRWPSRV
;
A
#
# COMPACT_ATOMS: atom_id res chain seq x y z
N MET A 1 -25.22 6.33 -3.86
CA MET A 1 -24.58 5.47 -2.85
C MET A 1 -23.13 5.89 -2.74
N GLY A 2 -22.60 6.05 -1.52
CA GLY A 2 -21.17 6.35 -1.32
C GLY A 2 -20.31 5.10 -1.48
N VAL A 3 -19.01 5.28 -1.67
CA VAL A 3 -18.03 4.18 -1.80
C VAL A 3 -18.07 3.28 -0.56
N ASP A 4 -18.14 3.84 0.65
CA ASP A 4 -18.19 3.06 1.88
C ASP A 4 -19.41 2.13 1.94
N GLN A 5 -20.58 2.61 1.49
CA GLN A 5 -21.79 1.80 1.44
C GLN A 5 -21.62 0.63 0.45
N PHE A 6 -21.02 0.89 -0.71
CA PHE A 6 -20.73 -0.17 -1.69
C PHE A 6 -19.79 -1.23 -1.12
N VAL A 7 -18.75 -0.82 -0.38
CA VAL A 7 -17.82 -1.74 0.29
C VAL A 7 -18.55 -2.62 1.32
N GLU A 8 -19.45 -2.04 2.11
CA GLU A 8 -20.26 -2.80 3.07
C GLU A 8 -21.25 -3.76 2.37
N ASP A 9 -21.91 -3.30 1.31
CA ASP A 9 -22.84 -4.10 0.52
C ASP A 9 -22.14 -5.28 -0.17
N ALA A 10 -20.93 -5.07 -0.68
CA ALA A 10 -20.07 -6.13 -1.18
C ALA A 10 -19.74 -7.14 -0.07
N GLY A 11 -19.43 -6.66 1.14
CA GLY A 11 -19.28 -7.48 2.33
C GLY A 11 -20.46 -8.43 2.57
N LEU A 12 -21.69 -7.91 2.47
CA LEU A 12 -22.92 -8.69 2.64
C LEU A 12 -23.17 -9.64 1.46
N PHE A 13 -22.87 -9.21 0.23
CA PHE A 13 -23.04 -10.01 -0.97
C PHE A 13 -22.13 -11.25 -0.96
N TYR A 14 -20.83 -11.07 -0.77
CA TYR A 14 -19.87 -12.18 -0.75
C TYR A 14 -20.05 -13.10 0.47
N ALA A 15 -20.59 -12.58 1.58
CA ALA A 15 -20.98 -13.43 2.72
C ALA A 15 -22.07 -14.45 2.32
N ARG A 16 -23.01 -14.08 1.45
CA ARG A 16 -24.02 -15.01 0.90
C ARG A 16 -23.43 -16.05 -0.05
N LEU A 17 -22.23 -15.78 -0.60
CA LEU A 17 -21.48 -16.71 -1.45
C LEU A 17 -20.54 -17.63 -0.67
N GLY A 18 -20.57 -17.58 0.68
CA GLY A 18 -19.77 -18.44 1.54
C GLY A 18 -18.38 -17.90 1.90
N LEU A 19 -18.06 -16.66 1.52
CA LEU A 19 -16.84 -15.98 1.97
C LEU A 19 -17.08 -15.24 3.30
N SER A 20 -16.00 -14.83 3.95
CA SER A 20 -16.11 -13.92 5.10
C SER A 20 -16.58 -12.52 4.68
N ARG A 21 -17.27 -11.81 5.58
CA ARG A 21 -17.67 -10.41 5.36
C ARG A 21 -16.46 -9.52 5.03
N THR A 22 -15.32 -9.76 5.69
CA THR A 22 -14.06 -9.05 5.42
C THR A 22 -13.57 -9.30 4.00
N ALA A 23 -13.61 -10.54 3.49
CA ALA A 23 -13.25 -10.84 2.11
C ALA A 23 -14.14 -10.08 1.11
N GLY A 24 -15.44 -9.99 1.38
CA GLY A 24 -16.34 -9.17 0.57
C GLY A 24 -16.03 -7.68 0.60
N ARG A 25 -15.67 -7.13 1.77
CA ARG A 25 -15.25 -5.72 1.90
C ARG A 25 -13.95 -5.44 1.14
N VAL A 26 -12.99 -6.38 1.17
CA VAL A 26 -11.76 -6.29 0.37
C VAL A 26 -12.08 -6.23 -1.12
N MET A 27 -12.97 -7.10 -1.61
CA MET A 27 -13.41 -7.03 -3.02
C MET A 27 -14.10 -5.71 -3.35
N GLY A 28 -15.02 -5.25 -2.49
CA GLY A 28 -15.68 -3.97 -2.68
C GLY A 28 -14.68 -2.82 -2.78
N TRP A 29 -13.68 -2.79 -1.89
CA TRP A 29 -12.65 -1.77 -1.89
C TRP A 29 -11.80 -1.82 -3.17
N LEU A 30 -11.32 -3.01 -3.56
CA LEU A 30 -10.51 -3.20 -4.77
C LEU A 30 -11.26 -2.79 -6.04
N LEU A 31 -12.57 -3.05 -6.11
CA LEU A 31 -13.42 -2.65 -7.24
C LEU A 31 -13.60 -1.13 -7.34
N THR A 32 -13.39 -0.39 -6.25
CA THR A 32 -13.46 1.07 -6.22
C THR A 32 -12.10 1.76 -6.33
N ALA A 33 -11.00 1.03 -6.11
CA ALA A 33 -9.66 1.57 -6.21
C ALA A 33 -9.28 1.81 -7.68
N GLU A 34 -8.77 2.99 -8.01
CA GLU A 34 -8.36 3.34 -9.39
C GLU A 34 -7.28 2.38 -9.95
N SER A 35 -6.40 1.89 -9.08
CA SER A 35 -5.34 0.94 -9.43
C SER A 35 -5.86 -0.50 -9.60
N GLY A 36 -7.02 -0.83 -9.02
CA GLY A 36 -7.50 -2.22 -8.89
C GLY A 36 -6.60 -3.13 -8.04
N SER A 37 -5.63 -2.57 -7.33
CA SER A 37 -4.65 -3.32 -6.54
C SER A 37 -4.21 -2.55 -5.31
N ALA A 38 -3.99 -3.24 -4.20
CA ALA A 38 -3.43 -2.67 -2.98
C ALA A 38 -2.56 -3.70 -2.26
N ASP A 39 -1.70 -3.21 -1.37
CA ASP A 39 -0.98 -4.08 -0.46
C ASP A 39 -1.85 -4.43 0.77
N ALA A 40 -1.49 -5.53 1.43
CA ALA A 40 -2.26 -6.01 2.59
C ALA A 40 -2.29 -5.01 3.77
N PRO A 41 -1.20 -4.26 4.08
CA PRO A 41 -1.23 -3.18 5.06
C PRO A 41 -2.25 -2.07 4.74
N GLU A 42 -2.27 -1.57 3.51
CA GLU A 42 -3.17 -0.52 3.05
C GLU A 42 -4.64 -0.96 3.17
N LEU A 43 -4.95 -2.19 2.75
CA LEU A 43 -6.29 -2.77 2.91
C LEU A 43 -6.70 -2.88 4.39
N ALA A 44 -5.76 -3.26 5.27
CA ALA A 44 -6.05 -3.43 6.69
C ALA A 44 -6.36 -2.08 7.36
N GLU A 45 -5.63 -1.04 6.99
CA GLU A 45 -5.85 0.33 7.46
C GLU A 45 -7.14 0.91 6.90
N GLY A 46 -7.32 0.86 5.56
CA GLY A 46 -8.50 1.40 4.88
C GLY A 46 -9.82 0.76 5.30
N LEU A 47 -9.82 -0.52 5.68
CA LEU A 47 -11.01 -1.23 6.14
C LEU A 47 -11.14 -1.32 7.67
N ALA A 48 -10.16 -0.79 8.41
CA ALA A 48 -10.04 -0.88 9.87
C ALA A 48 -10.14 -2.34 10.39
N VAL A 49 -9.36 -3.25 9.80
CA VAL A 49 -9.39 -4.68 10.12
C VAL A 49 -8.01 -5.15 10.61
N ALA A 50 -8.01 -6.01 11.64
CA ALA A 50 -6.79 -6.62 12.15
C ALA A 50 -6.03 -7.41 11.07
N LYS A 51 -4.69 -7.35 11.11
CA LYS A 51 -3.79 -8.04 10.15
C LYS A 51 -4.07 -9.54 10.00
N SER A 52 -4.40 -10.23 11.10
CA SER A 52 -4.75 -11.65 11.09
C SER A 52 -6.03 -11.92 10.30
N SER A 53 -7.07 -11.10 10.50
CA SER A 53 -8.32 -11.18 9.76
C SER A 53 -8.14 -10.83 8.28
N MET A 54 -7.31 -9.83 7.98
CA MET A 54 -6.95 -9.48 6.59
C MET A 54 -6.25 -10.66 5.89
N SER A 55 -5.33 -11.32 6.58
CA SER A 55 -4.60 -12.47 6.02
C SER A 55 -5.53 -13.65 5.71
N ILE A 56 -6.53 -13.90 6.56
CA ILE A 56 -7.56 -14.92 6.31
C ILE A 56 -8.44 -14.54 5.10
N ALA A 57 -8.86 -13.28 5.03
CA ALA A 57 -9.70 -12.77 3.94
C ALA A 57 -9.00 -12.87 2.58
N LEU A 58 -7.75 -12.40 2.48
CA LEU A 58 -6.96 -12.48 1.26
C LEU A 58 -6.75 -13.94 0.82
N ARG A 59 -6.44 -14.85 1.75
CA ARG A 59 -6.32 -16.29 1.43
C ARG A 59 -7.63 -16.88 0.90
N GLN A 60 -8.79 -16.50 1.47
CA GLN A 60 -10.09 -16.95 0.95
C GLN A 60 -10.33 -16.47 -0.48
N LEU A 61 -10.01 -15.20 -0.76
CA LEU A 61 -10.16 -14.63 -2.10
C LEU A 61 -9.21 -15.28 -3.11
N GLU A 62 -7.96 -15.55 -2.72
CA GLU A 62 -6.99 -16.28 -3.56
C GLU A 62 -7.50 -17.69 -3.88
N GLN A 63 -8.00 -18.40 -2.87
CA GLN A 63 -8.56 -19.75 -3.03
C GLN A 63 -9.83 -19.78 -3.89
N ALA A 64 -10.63 -18.71 -3.85
CA ALA A 64 -11.78 -18.53 -4.71
C ALA A 64 -11.43 -18.08 -6.14
N GLY A 65 -10.15 -17.80 -6.42
CA GLY A 65 -9.69 -17.27 -7.71
C GLY A 65 -10.12 -15.83 -8.00
N LEU A 66 -10.50 -15.08 -6.96
CA LEU A 66 -11.01 -13.70 -7.09
C LEU A 66 -9.89 -12.65 -7.05
N VAL A 67 -8.76 -12.98 -6.41
CA VAL A 67 -7.57 -12.12 -6.38
C VAL A 67 -6.34 -12.96 -6.64
N GLU A 68 -5.31 -12.32 -7.20
CA GLU A 68 -4.01 -12.92 -7.39
C GLU A 68 -2.94 -12.11 -6.64
N ARG A 69 -2.06 -12.82 -5.93
CA ARG A 69 -0.93 -12.20 -5.27
C ARG A 69 0.21 -11.99 -6.27
N PHE A 70 0.39 -10.76 -6.71
CA PHE A 70 1.56 -10.37 -7.47
C PHE A 70 2.61 -9.71 -6.56
N ARG A 71 3.90 -9.88 -6.90
CA ARG A 71 4.98 -9.09 -6.32
C ARG A 71 5.36 -8.02 -7.32
N VAL A 72 5.19 -6.76 -6.96
CA VAL A 72 5.81 -5.65 -7.70
C VAL A 72 7.32 -5.74 -7.49
N ARG A 73 8.06 -6.13 -8.55
CA ARG A 73 9.51 -5.98 -8.58
C ARG A 73 9.83 -4.58 -9.10
N GLY A 74 10.15 -3.66 -8.20
CA GLY A 74 10.69 -2.36 -8.60
C GLY A 74 10.40 -1.27 -7.58
N GLY A 75 11.43 -0.89 -6.82
CA GLY A 75 11.36 0.23 -5.90
C GLY A 75 12.70 0.61 -5.28
N THR A 76 13.83 0.39 -5.97
CA THR A 76 15.09 1.07 -5.62
C THR A 76 15.10 2.46 -6.26
N ALA A 77 14.11 3.30 -5.97
CA ALA A 77 14.17 4.69 -6.36
C ALA A 77 14.91 5.48 -5.28
N THR A 78 16.22 5.25 -5.16
CA THR A 78 17.12 6.27 -4.64
C THR A 78 17.37 7.25 -5.78
N GLY A 79 16.42 8.18 -5.96
CA GLY A 79 16.57 9.29 -6.88
C GLY A 79 17.41 10.38 -6.23
N TRP A 80 18.55 10.69 -6.83
CA TRP A 80 19.20 11.98 -6.58
C TRP A 80 18.41 13.05 -7.34
N PRO A 81 18.21 14.28 -6.81
CA PRO A 81 17.64 15.35 -7.61
C PRO A 81 18.52 15.52 -8.87
N ARG A 82 17.93 15.46 -10.06
CA ARG A 82 18.62 15.92 -11.28
C ARG A 82 18.85 17.41 -11.09
N THR A 83 20.04 17.78 -10.60
CA THR A 83 20.52 19.15 -10.70
C THR A 83 20.78 19.44 -12.16
N SER A 84 19.76 19.93 -12.85
CA SER A 84 19.95 20.79 -14.01
C SER A 84 19.53 22.20 -13.60
N SER A 85 20.38 22.83 -12.78
CA SER A 85 20.45 24.30 -12.71
C SER A 85 21.86 24.73 -12.28
N PRO A 86 22.62 25.38 -13.16
CA PRO A 86 23.84 26.08 -12.81
C PRO A 86 23.46 27.48 -12.32
N ALA A 87 23.08 27.61 -11.05
CA ALA A 87 22.95 28.91 -10.42
C ALA A 87 23.10 28.79 -8.90
N LEU A 88 24.32 29.09 -8.45
CA LEU A 88 24.59 29.97 -7.30
C LEU A 88 23.53 29.99 -6.18
N SER A 89 23.60 29.01 -5.28
CA SER A 89 23.51 29.25 -3.84
C SER A 89 23.83 27.95 -3.10
N ALA A 90 25.11 27.73 -2.84
CA ALA A 90 25.54 26.76 -1.85
C ALA A 90 24.85 27.09 -0.51
N PRO A 91 24.33 26.11 0.25
CA PRO A 91 24.06 26.33 1.65
C PRO A 91 25.41 26.66 2.30
N ARG A 92 25.51 27.85 2.89
CA ARG A 92 26.63 28.25 3.75
C ARG A 92 26.66 27.28 4.92
N TRP A 93 27.46 26.23 4.80
CA TRP A 93 27.72 25.31 5.91
C TRP A 93 28.34 26.09 7.07
N PRO A 94 27.84 25.94 8.31
CA PRO A 94 28.53 26.47 9.47
C PRO A 94 29.84 25.68 9.65
N SER A 95 30.95 26.39 9.50
CA SER A 95 32.26 25.92 9.92
C SER A 95 32.31 25.88 11.44
N SER A 96 32.21 24.70 12.04
CA SER A 96 33.03 24.27 13.20
C SER A 96 32.41 23.08 13.96
N GLY A 97 33.16 21.99 14.06
CA GLY A 97 33.16 21.12 15.24
C GLY A 97 32.36 19.81 15.18
N ALA A 98 33.10 18.71 15.38
CA ALA A 98 32.62 17.41 15.86
C ALA A 98 31.96 16.44 14.85
N SER A 99 32.84 15.73 14.14
CA SER A 99 32.84 14.27 13.92
C SER A 99 31.53 13.51 14.19
N GLY A 100 30.72 13.32 13.14
CA GLY A 100 29.66 12.32 13.10
C GLY A 100 29.70 11.59 11.77
N ARG A 101 30.13 10.32 11.81
CA ARG A 101 30.17 9.30 10.74
C ARG A 101 29.58 9.69 9.38
N TRP A 102 30.47 9.76 8.40
CA TRP A 102 30.13 9.61 6.99
C TRP A 102 29.75 8.14 6.71
N PRO A 103 28.72 7.84 5.90
CA PRO A 103 28.54 6.50 5.37
C PRO A 103 29.60 6.22 4.29
N SER A 104 30.49 5.27 4.59
CA SER A 104 31.51 4.74 3.71
C SER A 104 30.89 4.10 2.46
N ARG A 105 31.30 4.57 1.28
CA ARG A 105 31.04 3.89 0.00
C ARG A 105 31.85 2.59 -0.07
N VAL A 106 31.24 1.52 -0.56
CA VAL A 106 31.93 0.42 -1.26
C VAL A 106 31.54 0.53 -2.72
#